data_AF-A0A8T0F0M5-F1
#
_entry.id   AF-A0A8T0F0M5-F1
#
_cell.length_a   1.000
_cell.length_b   1.000
_cell.length_c   1.000
_cell.angle_alpha   90.00
_cell.angle_beta   90.00
_cell.angle_gamma   90.00
#
_symmetry.space_group_name_H-M   'P 1'
#
loop_
_entity.id
_entity.type
_entity.pdbx_description
1 polymer ?
#
loop_
_entity_poly.entity_id
_entity_poly.type
_entity_poly.pdbx_seq_one_letter_code
_entity_poly.pdbx_strand_id
1 'polypeptide(L)'
;MDIGSEFDDDFFEKPKEKQPNNPTNYEAKVCVPLWFMDTNLAEKDASDVLVALKHQADYHYFSKNYTKAIEMYQRCLELVPSSNNTWKREFMENLARAYLHPDQKLISMNLLAAVCHKLGKYEEELEALHQCLEAHKSCPEFWHRLGLCYAGLFNIDLPEYSTTEPNPEIEACCTFKSRLNSCRHPQAQENNPSANLVCSSPVPKRTLTVSSCLIRTRTLIDSGGINHLAVERDERMKEKIANSLKHMEMDQSFIDVASTMLGSDFLPGLQKSESASDDYSNLTTNKNSTVQE
;
A
#
# COMPACT_ATOMS: atom_id res chain seq x y z
N MET A 1 -48.13 -26.54 -41.86
CA MET A 1 -47.39 -26.64 -40.58
C MET A 1 -48.22 -25.89 -39.58
N ASP A 2 -49.01 -26.62 -38.78
CA ASP A 2 -49.73 -26.05 -37.64
C ASP A 2 -48.70 -25.80 -36.53
N ILE A 3 -48.56 -24.54 -36.14
CA ILE A 3 -47.82 -24.15 -34.94
C ILE A 3 -48.77 -24.43 -33.78
N GLY A 4 -48.56 -25.58 -33.12
CA GLY A 4 -49.25 -25.92 -31.89
C GLY A 4 -48.89 -24.92 -30.80
N SER A 5 -49.73 -23.90 -30.61
CA SER A 5 -49.78 -23.08 -29.41
C SER A 5 -50.89 -23.60 -28.51
N GLU A 6 -50.73 -24.82 -27.99
CA GLU A 6 -51.45 -25.19 -26.77
C GLU A 6 -50.72 -24.47 -25.64
N PHE A 7 -51.27 -23.32 -25.25
CA PHE A 7 -50.93 -22.69 -23.99
C PHE A 7 -51.36 -23.67 -22.88
N ASP A 8 -50.43 -23.97 -21.96
CA ASP A 8 -50.68 -24.78 -20.77
C ASP A 8 -51.74 -24.06 -19.90
N ASP A 9 -53.01 -24.44 -20.06
CA ASP A 9 -54.17 -23.87 -19.35
C ASP A 9 -54.13 -24.17 -17.83
N ASP A 10 -53.16 -24.95 -17.37
CA ASP A 10 -52.86 -25.21 -15.96
C ASP A 10 -52.41 -23.93 -15.21
N PHE A 11 -52.07 -22.84 -15.91
CA PHE A 11 -51.80 -21.55 -15.28
C PHE A 11 -53.03 -20.94 -14.58
N PHE A 12 -54.25 -21.34 -14.98
CA PHE A 12 -55.51 -20.89 -14.39
C PHE A 12 -56.17 -21.93 -13.48
N GLU A 13 -55.40 -22.88 -12.95
CA GLU A 13 -55.89 -23.77 -11.89
C GLU A 13 -56.49 -22.98 -10.72
N LYS A 14 -57.60 -23.48 -10.19
CA LYS A 14 -58.30 -22.88 -9.05
C LYS A 14 -57.31 -22.70 -7.90
N PRO A 15 -57.30 -21.54 -7.21
CA PRO A 15 -56.37 -21.30 -6.11
C PRO A 15 -56.51 -22.43 -5.09
N LYS A 16 -55.40 -23.12 -4.80
CA LYS A 16 -55.34 -24.17 -3.76
C LYS A 16 -55.97 -23.61 -2.49
N GLU A 17 -57.03 -24.24 -2.00
CA GLU A 17 -57.67 -23.86 -0.74
C GLU A 17 -56.61 -23.92 0.35
N LYS A 18 -56.14 -22.74 0.78
CA LYS A 18 -55.26 -22.64 1.93
C LYS A 18 -56.05 -23.15 3.12
N GLN A 19 -55.65 -24.30 3.66
CA GLN A 19 -56.15 -24.70 4.97
C GLN A 19 -55.93 -23.52 5.93
N PRO A 20 -56.93 -23.14 6.74
CA PRO A 20 -56.75 -22.12 7.74
C PRO A 20 -55.71 -22.65 8.73
N ASN A 21 -54.45 -22.26 8.52
CA ASN A 21 -53.42 -22.48 9.51
C ASN A 21 -53.94 -21.82 10.79
N ASN A 22 -54.05 -22.61 11.86
CA ASN A 22 -54.29 -22.06 13.19
C ASN A 22 -53.36 -20.87 13.38
N PRO A 23 -53.84 -19.70 13.85
CA PRO A 23 -52.98 -18.57 14.08
C PRO A 23 -51.98 -18.96 15.17
N THR A 24 -50.80 -19.39 14.75
CA THR A 24 -49.64 -19.46 15.64
C THR A 24 -49.46 -18.05 16.15
N ASN A 25 -49.49 -17.89 17.48
CA ASN A 25 -49.26 -16.61 18.15
C ASN A 25 -47.91 -16.06 17.65
N TYR A 26 -47.95 -15.18 16.66
CA TYR A 26 -46.76 -14.66 16.01
C TYR A 26 -46.20 -13.57 16.91
N GLU A 27 -45.16 -13.91 17.66
CA GLU A 27 -44.37 -12.94 18.37
C GLU A 27 -43.34 -12.35 17.40
N ALA A 28 -43.49 -11.06 17.09
CA ALA A 28 -42.57 -10.37 16.19
C ALA A 28 -41.16 -10.38 16.81
N LYS A 29 -40.17 -10.81 16.03
CA LYS A 29 -38.77 -10.77 16.47
C LYS A 29 -38.37 -9.31 16.72
N VAL A 30 -38.02 -8.99 17.97
CA VAL A 30 -37.50 -7.67 18.34
C VAL A 30 -36.06 -7.56 17.83
N CYS A 31 -35.84 -6.68 16.86
CA CYS A 31 -34.51 -6.42 16.31
C CYS A 31 -33.77 -5.43 17.22
N VAL A 32 -32.85 -5.95 18.05
CA VAL A 32 -31.98 -5.12 18.88
C VAL A 32 -30.84 -4.53 18.04
N PRO A 33 -30.35 -3.30 18.34
CA PRO A 33 -29.17 -2.76 17.69
C PRO A 33 -27.98 -3.72 17.80
N LEU A 34 -27.23 -3.88 16.70
CA LEU A 34 -26.07 -4.79 16.64
C LEU A 34 -26.40 -6.25 17.01
N TRP A 35 -27.63 -6.72 16.79
CA TRP A 35 -28.04 -8.11 17.04
C TRP A 35 -27.10 -9.15 16.39
N PHE A 36 -26.46 -8.77 15.29
CA PHE A 36 -25.54 -9.60 14.53
C PHE A 36 -24.13 -9.67 15.14
N MET A 37 -23.80 -8.84 16.13
CA MET A 37 -22.50 -8.88 16.84
C MET A 37 -22.45 -9.95 17.96
N ASP A 38 -23.57 -10.62 18.20
CA ASP A 38 -23.64 -11.67 19.22
C ASP A 38 -22.75 -12.88 18.82
N THR A 39 -21.99 -13.37 19.79
CA THR A 39 -20.99 -14.46 19.62
C THR A 39 -21.61 -15.84 19.62
N ASN A 40 -22.89 -15.98 20.00
CA ASN A 40 -23.65 -17.23 19.97
C ASN A 40 -24.14 -17.59 18.55
N LEU A 41 -23.22 -17.58 17.58
CA LEU A 41 -23.49 -18.02 16.21
C LEU A 41 -23.52 -19.55 16.09
N ALA A 42 -22.86 -20.28 16.99
CA ALA A 42 -22.72 -21.73 16.89
C ALA A 42 -24.04 -22.52 17.06
N GLU A 43 -25.05 -21.93 17.70
CA GLU A 43 -26.35 -22.57 17.94
C GLU A 43 -27.39 -22.27 16.84
N LYS A 44 -27.02 -21.46 15.84
CA LYS A 44 -27.94 -21.00 14.79
C LYS A 44 -27.75 -21.81 13.51
N ASP A 45 -28.82 -21.90 12.73
CA ASP A 45 -28.79 -22.52 11.40
C ASP A 45 -27.70 -21.88 10.54
N ALA A 46 -27.07 -22.67 9.66
CA ALA A 46 -25.98 -22.19 8.80
C ALA A 46 -26.35 -20.94 7.98
N SER A 47 -27.63 -20.81 7.60
CA SER A 47 -28.16 -19.62 6.92
C SER A 47 -28.17 -18.39 7.83
N ASP A 48 -28.59 -18.54 9.09
CA ASP A 48 -28.64 -17.44 10.06
C ASP A 48 -27.25 -16.97 10.47
N VAL A 49 -26.31 -17.92 10.61
CA VAL A 49 -24.89 -17.62 10.84
C VAL A 49 -24.33 -16.75 9.73
N LEU A 50 -24.63 -17.12 8.49
CA LEU A 50 -24.10 -16.45 7.31
C LEU A 50 -24.72 -15.04 7.11
N VAL A 51 -25.99 -14.86 7.46
CA VAL A 51 -26.62 -13.52 7.50
C VAL A 51 -25.98 -12.65 8.57
N ALA A 52 -25.75 -13.18 9.78
CA ALA A 52 -25.10 -12.42 10.84
C ALA A 52 -23.66 -12.04 10.49
N LEU A 53 -22.86 -12.97 9.95
CA LEU A 53 -21.51 -12.69 9.46
C LEU A 53 -21.49 -11.64 8.35
N LYS A 54 -22.43 -11.71 7.41
CA LYS A 54 -22.61 -10.67 6.39
C LYS A 54 -22.82 -9.29 7.03
N HIS A 55 -23.72 -9.19 8.01
CA HIS A 55 -23.96 -7.91 8.69
C HIS A 55 -22.76 -7.42 9.49
N GLN A 56 -21.99 -8.33 10.12
CA GLN A 56 -20.72 -7.98 10.77
C GLN A 56 -19.70 -7.43 9.76
N ALA A 57 -19.56 -8.08 8.61
CA ALA A 57 -18.67 -7.65 7.54
C ALA A 57 -19.07 -6.26 7.02
N ASP A 58 -20.36 -6.06 6.71
CA ASP A 58 -20.90 -4.79 6.25
C ASP A 58 -20.69 -3.68 7.31
N TYR A 59 -20.91 -3.98 8.59
CA TYR A 59 -20.63 -3.03 9.67
C TYR A 59 -19.15 -2.63 9.73
N HIS A 60 -18.24 -3.59 9.63
CA HIS A 60 -16.81 -3.31 9.61
C HIS A 60 -16.39 -2.51 8.37
N TYR A 61 -16.98 -2.81 7.22
CA TYR A 61 -16.79 -2.07 5.99
C TYR A 61 -17.21 -0.60 6.14
N PHE A 62 -18.42 -0.33 6.63
CA PHE A 62 -18.90 1.04 6.86
C PHE A 62 -18.14 1.76 7.98
N SER A 63 -17.60 1.02 8.94
CA SER A 63 -16.69 1.53 9.97
C SER A 63 -15.26 1.78 9.45
N LYS A 64 -15.02 1.60 8.15
CA LYS A 64 -13.71 1.71 7.47
C LYS A 64 -12.64 0.76 7.99
N ASN A 65 -13.05 -0.30 8.69
CA ASN A 65 -12.17 -1.35 9.15
C ASN A 65 -12.13 -2.46 8.09
N TYR A 66 -11.47 -2.17 6.96
CA TYR A 66 -11.46 -3.04 5.79
C TYR A 66 -10.78 -4.39 6.06
N THR A 67 -9.78 -4.45 6.95
CA THR A 67 -9.11 -5.71 7.31
C THR A 67 -10.08 -6.70 7.95
N LYS A 68 -10.86 -6.24 8.94
CA LYS A 68 -11.92 -7.06 9.55
C LYS A 68 -13.04 -7.37 8.56
N ALA A 69 -13.42 -6.43 7.71
CA ALA A 69 -14.44 -6.67 6.69
C ALA A 69 -14.01 -7.79 5.72
N ILE A 70 -12.75 -7.77 5.27
CA ILE A 70 -12.15 -8.80 4.41
C ILE A 70 -12.20 -10.17 5.09
N GLU A 71 -11.75 -10.26 6.34
CA GLU A 71 -11.75 -11.50 7.12
C GLU A 71 -13.17 -12.09 7.21
N MET A 72 -14.15 -11.26 7.53
CA MET A 72 -15.55 -11.69 7.63
C MET A 72 -16.15 -12.10 6.28
N TYR A 73 -15.88 -11.37 5.19
CA TYR A 73 -16.35 -11.76 3.85
C TYR A 73 -15.69 -13.06 3.36
N GLN A 74 -14.42 -13.30 3.69
CA GLN A 74 -13.75 -14.58 3.42
C GLN A 74 -14.44 -15.71 4.19
N ARG A 75 -14.76 -15.49 5.47
CA ARG A 75 -15.50 -16.47 6.27
C ARG A 75 -16.89 -16.74 5.70
N CYS A 76 -17.57 -15.72 5.18
CA CYS A 76 -18.84 -15.90 4.47
C CYS A 76 -18.67 -16.81 3.25
N LEU A 77 -17.62 -16.60 2.43
CA LEU A 77 -17.33 -17.42 1.24
C LEU A 77 -17.08 -18.90 1.57
N GLU A 78 -16.45 -19.19 2.72
CA GLU A 78 -16.23 -20.56 3.20
C GLU A 78 -17.55 -21.27 3.57
N LEU A 79 -18.53 -20.52 4.08
CA LEU A 79 -19.80 -21.06 4.56
C LEU A 79 -20.89 -21.11 3.48
N VAL A 80 -20.73 -20.39 2.36
CA VAL A 80 -21.75 -20.40 1.30
C VAL A 80 -21.83 -21.78 0.64
N PRO A 81 -23.02 -22.41 0.59
CA PRO A 81 -23.22 -23.65 -0.16
C PRO A 81 -22.80 -23.50 -1.63
N SER A 82 -22.25 -24.56 -2.21
CA SER A 82 -21.75 -24.52 -3.59
C SER A 82 -22.84 -24.17 -4.62
N SER A 83 -24.10 -24.45 -4.30
CA SER A 83 -25.29 -24.15 -5.10
C SER A 83 -25.72 -22.68 -5.10
N ASN A 84 -25.39 -21.90 -4.06
CA ASN A 84 -25.85 -20.52 -3.92
C ASN A 84 -24.87 -19.53 -4.58
N ASN A 85 -24.97 -19.43 -5.91
CA ASN A 85 -24.14 -18.53 -6.71
C ASN A 85 -24.39 -17.05 -6.42
N THR A 86 -25.60 -16.68 -5.98
CA THR A 86 -25.96 -15.29 -5.67
C THR A 86 -25.10 -14.77 -4.51
N TRP A 87 -25.04 -15.52 -3.41
CA TRP A 87 -24.27 -15.11 -2.23
C TRP A 87 -22.77 -15.16 -2.49
N LYS A 88 -22.28 -16.16 -3.23
CA LYS A 88 -20.87 -16.20 -3.64
C LYS A 88 -20.48 -14.95 -4.43
N ARG A 89 -21.28 -14.56 -5.43
CA ARG A 89 -21.02 -13.36 -6.24
C ARG A 89 -20.99 -12.11 -5.36
N GLU A 90 -21.99 -11.95 -4.52
CA GLU A 90 -22.09 -10.80 -3.62
C GLU A 90 -20.86 -10.68 -2.71
N PHE A 91 -20.45 -11.78 -2.07
CA PHE A 91 -19.27 -11.74 -1.20
C PHE A 91 -17.96 -11.51 -1.96
N MET A 92 -17.80 -12.06 -3.16
CA MET A 92 -16.64 -11.75 -4.01
C MET A 92 -16.59 -10.27 -4.41
N GLU A 93 -17.73 -9.67 -4.75
CA GLU A 93 -17.82 -8.24 -5.07
C GLU A 93 -17.50 -7.36 -3.85
N ASN A 94 -18.07 -7.70 -2.69
CA ASN A 94 -17.81 -6.98 -1.44
C ASN A 94 -16.35 -7.09 -1.01
N LEU A 95 -15.76 -8.28 -1.17
CA LEU A 95 -14.34 -8.52 -0.93
C LEU A 95 -13.48 -7.66 -1.86
N ALA A 96 -13.81 -7.61 -3.16
CA ALA A 96 -13.11 -6.76 -4.12
C ALA A 96 -13.19 -5.27 -3.74
N ARG A 97 -14.36 -4.78 -3.32
CA ARG A 97 -14.54 -3.39 -2.84
C ARG A 97 -13.69 -3.12 -1.59
N ALA A 98 -13.67 -4.07 -0.64
CA ALA A 98 -12.91 -3.94 0.59
C ALA A 98 -11.39 -3.91 0.34
N TYR A 99 -10.89 -4.66 -0.65
CA TYR A 99 -9.49 -4.60 -1.08
C TYR A 99 -9.16 -3.29 -1.82
N LEU A 100 -10.07 -2.78 -2.64
CA LEU A 100 -9.82 -1.58 -3.47
C LEU A 100 -9.75 -0.28 -2.65
N HIS A 101 -10.50 -0.18 -1.54
CA HIS A 101 -10.59 1.06 -0.77
C HIS A 101 -9.27 1.52 -0.12
N PRO A 102 -8.48 0.64 0.53
CA PRO A 102 -7.13 0.98 0.99
C PRO A 102 -6.24 1.54 -0.13
N ASP A 103 -6.25 0.91 -1.30
CA ASP A 103 -5.44 1.31 -2.45
C ASP A 103 -5.89 2.65 -3.02
N GLN A 104 -7.21 2.87 -3.14
CA GLN A 104 -7.74 4.16 -3.60
C GLN A 104 -7.38 5.29 -2.63
N LYS A 105 -7.42 5.02 -1.31
CA LYS A 105 -6.99 5.98 -0.29
C LYS A 105 -5.51 6.31 -0.48
N LEU A 106 -4.65 5.31 -0.67
CA LEU A 106 -3.23 5.49 -0.91
C LEU A 106 -2.96 6.34 -2.16
N ILE A 107 -3.60 6.03 -3.28
CA ILE A 107 -3.45 6.79 -4.53
C ILE A 107 -3.87 8.25 -4.32
N SER A 108 -4.99 8.47 -3.64
CA SER A 108 -5.49 9.81 -3.34
C SER A 108 -4.54 10.60 -2.45
N MET A 109 -3.95 9.96 -1.42
CA MET A 109 -2.95 10.59 -0.54
C MET A 109 -1.65 10.90 -1.29
N ASN A 110 -1.18 10.00 -2.14
CA ASN A 110 -0.01 10.23 -2.96
C ASN A 110 -0.19 11.41 -3.93
N LEU A 111 -1.39 11.53 -4.52
CA LEU A 111 -1.73 12.67 -5.37
C LEU A 111 -1.82 13.97 -4.56
N LEU A 112 -2.45 13.93 -3.38
CA LEU A 112 -2.52 15.07 -2.47
C LEU A 112 -1.12 15.58 -2.10
N ALA A 113 -0.21 14.67 -1.73
CA ALA A 113 1.18 15.00 -1.43
C ALA A 113 1.86 15.72 -2.61
N ALA A 114 1.71 15.19 -3.83
CA ALA A 114 2.28 15.81 -5.02
C ALA A 114 1.72 17.22 -5.30
N VAL A 115 0.42 17.44 -5.10
CA VAL A 115 -0.22 18.75 -5.25
C VAL A 115 0.27 19.72 -4.19
N CYS A 116 0.30 19.29 -2.92
CA CYS A 116 0.79 20.09 -1.80
C CYS A 116 2.23 20.53 -1.99
N HIS A 117 3.10 19.62 -2.45
CA HIS A 117 4.49 19.91 -2.79
C HIS A 117 4.62 21.06 -3.80
N LYS A 118 3.85 21.00 -4.89
CA LYS A 118 3.86 22.04 -5.93
C LYS A 118 3.30 23.37 -5.46
N LEU A 119 2.44 23.36 -4.45
CA LEU A 119 1.89 24.56 -3.81
C LEU A 119 2.77 25.10 -2.67
N GLY A 120 3.88 24.42 -2.32
CA GLY A 120 4.71 24.78 -1.17
C GLY A 120 4.03 24.54 0.19
N LYS A 121 2.97 23.73 0.20
CA LYS A 121 2.18 23.36 1.39
C LYS A 121 2.76 22.13 2.06
N TYR A 122 3.94 22.29 2.65
CA TYR A 122 4.72 21.15 3.11
C TYR A 122 4.16 20.46 4.36
N GLU A 123 3.38 21.15 5.20
CA GLU A 123 2.75 20.52 6.37
C GLU A 123 1.69 19.49 5.96
N GLU A 124 0.83 19.85 5.00
CA GLU A 124 -0.19 18.93 4.45
C GLU A 124 0.44 17.83 3.58
N GLU A 125 1.55 18.11 2.89
CA GLU A 125 2.33 17.09 2.19
C GLU A 125 2.87 16.04 3.16
N LEU A 126 3.39 16.45 4.31
CA LEU A 126 3.94 15.56 5.33
C LEU A 126 2.87 14.59 5.87
N GLU A 127 1.68 15.10 6.18
CA GLU A 127 0.56 14.28 6.67
C GLU A 127 0.15 13.22 5.63
N ALA A 128 0.07 13.61 4.35
CA ALA A 128 -0.26 12.71 3.27
C ALA A 128 0.84 11.65 3.06
N LEU A 129 2.12 12.03 3.10
CA LEU A 129 3.25 11.11 2.95
C LEU A 129 3.35 10.12 4.12
N HIS A 130 3.08 10.55 5.35
CA HIS A 130 3.05 9.64 6.51
C HIS A 130 1.99 8.56 6.34
N GLN A 131 0.79 8.90 5.86
CA GLN A 131 -0.24 7.90 5.58
C GLN A 131 0.18 6.92 4.46
N CYS A 132 0.92 7.37 3.45
CA CYS A 132 1.49 6.50 2.43
C CYS A 132 2.56 5.55 2.98
N LEU A 133 3.43 6.06 3.87
CA LEU A 133 4.49 5.27 4.51
C LEU A 133 3.96 4.24 5.50
N GLU A 134 2.86 4.52 6.20
CA GLU A 134 2.18 3.54 7.04
C GLU A 134 1.73 2.31 6.24
N ALA A 135 1.23 2.53 5.02
CA ALA A 135 0.82 1.46 4.12
C ALA A 135 2.01 0.74 3.46
N HIS A 136 3.02 1.48 3.00
CA HIS A 136 4.16 0.93 2.26
C HIS A 136 5.50 1.48 2.76
N LYS A 137 5.98 0.91 3.87
CA LYS A 137 7.22 1.36 4.52
C LYS A 137 8.48 1.17 3.67
N SER A 138 8.48 0.21 2.74
CA SER A 138 9.62 -0.14 1.89
C SER A 138 9.64 0.58 0.53
N CYS A 139 8.68 1.46 0.24
CA CYS A 139 8.63 2.17 -1.05
C CYS A 139 9.67 3.31 -1.08
N PRO A 140 10.70 3.25 -1.95
CA PRO A 140 11.75 4.30 -1.99
C PRO A 140 11.19 5.67 -2.37
N GLU A 141 10.22 5.72 -3.28
CA GLU A 141 9.61 6.96 -3.78
C GLU A 141 9.01 7.82 -2.64
N PHE A 142 8.39 7.19 -1.65
CA PHE A 142 7.79 7.92 -0.53
C PHE A 142 8.85 8.51 0.41
N TRP A 143 9.96 7.79 0.64
CA TRP A 143 11.10 8.32 1.41
C TRP A 143 11.82 9.45 0.67
N HIS A 144 11.92 9.34 -0.66
CA HIS A 144 12.51 10.37 -1.50
C HIS A 144 11.71 11.67 -1.38
N ARG A 145 10.40 11.60 -1.59
CA ARG A 145 9.48 12.74 -1.46
C ARG A 145 9.47 13.30 -0.05
N LEU A 146 9.54 12.46 0.97
CA LEU A 146 9.65 12.92 2.36
C LEU A 146 10.94 13.74 2.58
N GLY A 147 12.06 13.31 2.00
CA GLY A 147 13.32 14.08 2.02
C GLY A 147 13.18 15.44 1.35
N LEU A 148 12.53 15.51 0.19
CA LEU A 148 12.26 16.77 -0.51
C LEU A 148 11.31 17.69 0.26
N CYS A 149 10.27 17.12 0.87
CA CYS A 149 9.32 17.84 1.73
C CYS A 149 10.05 18.49 2.91
N TYR A 150 10.92 17.74 3.61
CA TYR A 150 11.74 18.30 4.69
C TYR A 150 12.74 19.35 4.20
N ALA A 151 13.34 19.18 3.01
CA ALA A 151 14.21 20.20 2.43
C ALA A 151 13.45 21.51 2.20
N GLY A 152 12.23 21.42 1.66
CA GLY A 152 11.30 22.55 1.51
C GLY A 152 10.95 23.21 2.85
N LEU A 153 10.56 22.43 3.87
CA LEU A 153 10.26 22.93 5.22
C LEU A 153 11.43 23.66 5.87
N PHE A 154 12.65 23.15 5.66
CA PHE A 154 13.85 23.68 6.29
C PHE A 154 14.57 24.72 5.44
N ASN A 155 14.06 25.03 4.24
CA ASN A 155 14.70 25.88 3.24
C ASN A 155 16.15 25.45 2.95
N ILE A 156 16.35 24.14 2.80
CA ILE A 156 17.62 23.56 2.37
C ILE A 156 17.60 23.49 0.84
N ASP A 157 18.56 24.15 0.19
CA ASP A 157 18.68 24.11 -1.26
C ASP A 157 19.21 22.75 -1.72
N LEU A 158 18.54 22.15 -2.69
CA LEU A 158 18.91 20.89 -3.30
C LEU A 158 19.03 21.13 -4.81
N PRO A 159 20.25 21.39 -5.34
CA PRO A 159 20.45 21.90 -6.70
C PRO A 159 19.80 21.09 -7.82
N GLU A 160 19.71 19.77 -7.64
CA GLU A 160 19.11 18.81 -8.59
C GLU A 160 17.57 18.86 -8.64
N TYR A 161 16.96 19.55 -7.69
CA TYR A 161 15.51 19.60 -7.47
C TYR A 161 14.94 21.02 -7.49
N SER A 162 15.81 22.04 -7.52
CA SER A 162 15.46 23.44 -7.67
C SER A 162 14.89 23.68 -9.08
N THR A 163 13.63 24.09 -9.14
CA THR A 163 12.78 24.15 -10.34
C THR A 163 13.34 24.99 -11.49
N THR A 164 13.72 24.36 -12.61
CA THR A 164 13.56 24.93 -13.97
C THR A 164 13.43 23.92 -15.12
N GLU A 165 13.47 22.61 -14.89
CA GLU A 165 13.21 21.62 -15.96
C GLU A 165 11.87 20.91 -15.69
N PRO A 166 10.89 20.94 -16.62
CA PRO A 166 9.70 20.11 -16.49
C PRO A 166 10.13 18.64 -16.52
N ASN A 167 10.00 17.96 -15.38
CA ASN A 167 10.32 16.55 -15.27
C ASN A 167 9.34 15.74 -16.17
N PRO A 168 9.82 15.06 -17.24
CA PRO A 168 8.96 14.29 -18.14
C PRO A 168 8.33 13.06 -17.47
N GLU A 169 8.81 12.63 -16.30
CA GLU A 169 8.33 11.42 -15.64
C GLU A 169 6.99 11.61 -14.90
N ILE A 170 6.58 12.85 -14.59
CA ILE A 170 5.25 13.11 -14.01
C ILE A 170 4.16 13.01 -15.08
N GLU A 171 4.50 13.17 -16.37
CA GLU A 171 3.54 12.98 -17.48
C GLU A 171 3.18 11.50 -17.70
N ALA A 172 4.01 10.55 -17.27
CA ALA A 172 3.81 9.14 -17.58
C ALA A 172 2.70 8.46 -16.76
N CYS A 173 2.32 9.01 -15.60
CA CYS A 173 1.30 8.39 -14.73
C CYS A 173 -0.06 9.12 -14.73
N CYS A 174 -0.13 10.32 -15.31
CA CYS A 174 -1.34 11.17 -15.31
C CYS A 174 -1.57 11.83 -16.67
N THR A 175 -1.90 11.05 -17.70
CA THR A 175 -2.49 11.59 -18.93
C THR A 175 -3.93 12.05 -18.68
N PHE A 176 -4.09 13.21 -18.05
CA PHE A 176 -5.31 14.03 -18.16
C PHE A 176 -4.90 15.49 -18.31
N LYS A 177 -4.69 15.92 -19.55
CA LYS A 177 -4.34 17.30 -19.89
C LYS A 177 -5.56 18.20 -19.66
N SER A 178 -5.57 18.96 -18.56
CA SER A 178 -6.37 20.19 -18.46
C SER A 178 -5.45 21.40 -18.35
N ARG A 179 -5.52 22.25 -19.38
CA ARG A 179 -4.79 23.52 -19.50
C ARG A 179 -5.18 24.47 -18.36
N LEU A 180 -4.24 24.79 -17.49
CA LEU A 180 -4.26 26.00 -16.69
C LEU A 180 -2.87 26.64 -16.73
N ASN A 181 -2.57 27.27 -17.86
CA ASN A 181 -1.54 28.30 -17.92
C ASN A 181 -2.16 29.60 -17.43
N SER A 182 -1.66 30.14 -16.32
CA SER A 182 -1.42 31.57 -16.11
C SER A 182 -1.15 31.81 -14.63
N CYS A 183 0.10 32.10 -14.28
CA CYS A 183 0.44 33.16 -13.33
C CYS A 183 1.96 33.35 -13.35
N ARG A 184 2.38 34.52 -13.84
CA ARG A 184 3.78 34.99 -13.87
C ARG A 184 4.24 35.33 -12.44
N HIS A 185 5.47 34.93 -12.12
CA HIS A 185 6.25 35.50 -11.02
C HIS A 185 6.82 36.88 -11.39
N PRO A 186 6.99 37.79 -10.41
CA PRO A 186 8.06 38.80 -10.45
C PRO A 186 9.33 38.24 -9.79
N GLN A 187 10.46 38.43 -10.47
CA GLN A 187 11.81 38.20 -9.95
C GLN A 187 12.21 39.30 -8.96
N ALA A 188 13.00 38.94 -7.95
CA ALA A 188 13.86 39.86 -7.22
C ALA A 188 15.31 39.37 -7.31
N GLN A 189 16.15 40.19 -7.93
CA GLN A 189 17.61 40.09 -7.91
C GLN A 189 18.13 40.69 -6.61
N GLU A 190 19.19 40.13 -6.03
CA GLU A 190 20.31 40.93 -5.52
C GLU A 190 21.61 40.11 -5.45
N ASN A 191 22.71 40.82 -5.64
CA ASN A 191 24.02 40.35 -6.11
C ASN A 191 25.05 40.22 -4.96
N ASN A 192 25.70 39.05 -4.89
CA ASN A 192 27.17 38.83 -4.87
C ASN A 192 28.03 39.18 -3.60
N PRO A 193 29.32 38.73 -3.49
CA PRO A 193 29.76 37.70 -2.53
C PRO A 193 30.98 38.10 -1.65
N SER A 194 31.42 37.25 -0.70
CA SER A 194 32.85 37.02 -0.34
C SER A 194 33.09 36.00 0.82
N ALA A 195 33.86 34.96 0.50
CA ALA A 195 34.94 34.25 1.22
C ALA A 195 35.00 34.15 2.77
N ASN A 196 35.09 32.92 3.33
CA ASN A 196 36.35 32.25 3.79
C ASN A 196 36.12 31.06 4.77
N LEU A 197 36.82 29.96 4.46
CA LEU A 197 37.49 28.91 5.28
C LEU A 197 37.05 28.52 6.73
N VAL A 198 36.90 27.18 6.88
CA VAL A 198 37.18 26.28 8.03
C VAL A 198 36.30 26.38 9.30
N CYS A 199 35.54 25.32 9.58
CA CYS A 199 35.80 24.35 10.66
C CYS A 199 34.59 23.42 10.84
N SER A 200 34.84 22.13 11.09
CA SER A 200 33.87 21.07 11.41
C SER A 200 32.81 21.55 12.41
N SER A 201 31.65 21.95 11.90
CA SER A 201 30.50 22.33 12.71
C SER A 201 29.58 21.12 12.86
N PRO A 202 28.86 20.98 14.00
CA PRO A 202 27.87 19.93 14.14
C PRO A 202 26.81 20.11 13.05
N VAL A 203 26.66 19.10 12.18
CA VAL A 203 25.67 19.09 11.11
C VAL A 203 24.31 19.51 11.70
N PRO A 204 23.65 20.56 11.16
CA PRO A 204 22.37 21.00 11.68
C PRO A 204 21.38 19.85 11.70
N LYS A 205 20.64 19.69 12.81
CA LYS A 205 19.64 18.61 12.96
C LYS A 205 18.68 18.49 11.77
N ARG A 206 18.38 19.62 11.11
CA ARG A 206 17.54 19.71 9.91
C ARG A 206 18.16 18.98 8.70
N THR A 207 19.45 19.18 8.47
CA THR A 207 20.22 18.50 7.40
C THR A 207 20.31 16.99 7.65
N LEU A 208 20.41 16.57 8.92
CA LEU A 208 20.38 15.16 9.29
C LEU A 208 19.03 14.51 8.94
N THR A 209 17.91 15.18 9.16
CA THR A 209 16.58 14.65 8.79
C THR A 209 16.46 14.43 7.28
N VAL A 210 16.86 15.43 6.48
CA VAL A 210 16.81 15.34 5.01
C VAL A 210 17.73 14.23 4.50
N SER A 211 19.01 14.25 4.91
CA SER A 211 19.99 13.24 4.51
C SER A 211 19.58 11.82 4.92
N SER A 212 18.98 11.64 6.10
CA SER A 212 18.48 10.32 6.54
C SER A 212 17.39 9.78 5.60
N CYS A 213 16.46 10.62 5.15
CA CYS A 213 15.42 10.21 4.20
C CYS A 213 16.01 9.82 2.83
N LEU A 214 16.99 10.60 2.34
CA LEU A 214 17.67 10.33 1.07
C LEU A 214 18.54 9.06 1.13
N ILE A 215 19.26 8.84 2.23
CA ILE A 215 20.06 7.62 2.45
C ILE A 215 19.14 6.40 2.54
N ARG A 216 17.99 6.53 3.25
CA ARG A 216 16.99 5.45 3.33
C ARG A 216 16.41 5.11 1.95
N THR A 217 16.13 6.13 1.14
CA THR A 217 15.69 5.96 -0.25
C THR A 217 16.70 5.13 -1.04
N ARG A 218 17.98 5.53 -1.03
CA ARG A 218 19.06 4.81 -1.73
C ARG A 218 19.17 3.36 -1.27
N THR A 219 19.17 3.15 0.05
CA THR A 219 19.26 1.81 0.66
C THR A 219 18.10 0.92 0.22
N LEU A 220 16.88 1.46 0.15
CA LEU A 220 15.71 0.71 -0.31
C LEU A 220 15.80 0.35 -1.79
N ILE A 221 16.28 1.26 -2.64
CA ILE A 221 16.52 0.97 -4.07
C ILE A 221 17.56 -0.15 -4.22
N ASP A 222 18.66 -0.08 -3.47
CA ASP A 222 19.72 -1.09 -3.50
C ASP A 222 19.22 -2.47 -3.00
N SER A 223 18.27 -2.49 -2.06
CA SER A 223 17.67 -3.72 -1.52
C SER A 223 16.53 -4.31 -2.37
N GLY A 224 15.92 -3.53 -3.26
CA GLY A 224 14.66 -3.84 -3.95
C GLY A 224 14.72 -4.90 -5.04
N GLY A 225 15.90 -5.48 -5.31
CA GLY A 225 16.13 -6.38 -6.45
C GLY A 225 16.13 -5.65 -7.80
N ILE A 226 16.63 -6.31 -8.85
CA ILE A 226 16.72 -5.71 -10.20
C ILE A 226 15.31 -5.66 -10.81
N ASN A 227 14.61 -4.54 -10.63
CA ASN A 227 13.45 -4.21 -11.45
C ASN A 227 13.95 -3.74 -12.82
N HIS A 228 14.11 -4.66 -13.79
CA HIS A 228 14.63 -4.36 -15.14
C HIS A 228 13.91 -3.19 -15.85
N LEU A 229 12.67 -2.89 -15.49
CA LEU A 229 11.88 -1.79 -16.05
C LEU A 229 12.18 -0.42 -15.42
N ALA A 230 12.80 -0.36 -14.23
CA ALA A 230 13.03 0.87 -13.48
C ALA A 230 14.52 1.22 -13.28
N VAL A 231 15.44 0.40 -13.79
CA VAL A 231 16.90 0.53 -13.56
C VAL A 231 17.41 1.94 -13.89
N GLU A 232 17.07 2.49 -15.04
CA GLU A 232 17.56 3.81 -15.45
C GLU A 232 17.04 4.93 -14.54
N ARG A 233 15.76 4.86 -14.14
CA ARG A 233 15.13 5.81 -13.23
C ARG A 233 15.76 5.76 -11.85
N ASP A 234 15.99 4.54 -11.35
CA ASP A 234 16.54 4.28 -10.03
C ASP A 234 18.00 4.74 -9.96
N GLU A 235 18.82 4.49 -10.98
CA GLU A 235 20.19 5.01 -11.06
C GLU A 235 20.23 6.54 -11.13
N ARG A 236 19.35 7.16 -11.94
CA ARG A 236 19.21 8.62 -11.98
C ARG A 236 18.83 9.20 -10.62
N MET A 237 17.92 8.55 -9.90
CA MET A 237 17.52 8.95 -8.56
C MET A 237 18.69 8.84 -7.57
N LYS A 238 19.46 7.74 -7.61
CA LYS A 238 20.67 7.56 -6.78
C LYS A 238 21.71 8.63 -7.06
N GLU A 239 21.94 8.98 -8.33
CA GLU A 239 22.89 10.04 -8.71
C GLU A 239 22.46 11.39 -8.10
N LYS A 240 21.19 11.77 -8.25
CA LYS A 240 20.67 13.01 -7.66
C LYS A 240 20.77 13.03 -6.13
N ILE A 241 20.53 11.88 -5.49
CA ILE A 241 20.72 11.71 -4.04
C ILE A 241 22.20 11.91 -3.66
N ALA A 242 23.13 11.30 -4.39
CA ALA A 242 24.56 11.44 -4.13
C ALA A 242 25.02 12.90 -4.27
N ASN A 243 24.57 13.60 -5.30
CA ASN A 243 24.86 15.03 -5.51
C ASN A 243 24.28 15.89 -4.37
N SER A 244 23.07 15.59 -3.92
CA SER A 244 22.42 16.27 -2.80
C SER A 244 23.16 16.07 -1.47
N LEU A 245 23.59 14.83 -1.18
CA LEU A 245 24.36 14.53 0.03
C LEU A 245 25.72 15.22 0.03
N LYS A 246 26.38 15.28 -1.13
CA LYS A 246 27.64 16.01 -1.31
C LYS A 246 27.45 17.51 -1.12
N HIS A 247 26.36 18.09 -1.63
CA HIS A 247 26.03 19.50 -1.44
C HIS A 247 25.78 19.86 0.04
N MET A 248 25.16 18.95 0.78
CA MET A 248 24.95 19.08 2.23
C MET A 248 26.21 18.78 3.07
N GLU A 249 27.37 18.56 2.44
CA GLU A 249 28.65 18.24 3.09
C GLU A 249 28.57 17.00 4.02
N MET A 250 27.79 15.99 3.62
CA MET A 250 27.67 14.76 4.41
C MET A 250 28.90 13.86 4.26
N ASP A 251 29.52 13.51 5.39
CA ASP A 251 30.67 12.60 5.43
C ASP A 251 30.32 11.19 4.93
N GLN A 252 31.21 10.60 4.13
CA GLN A 252 31.01 9.24 3.62
C GLN A 252 30.89 8.21 4.75
N SER A 253 31.67 8.37 5.82
CA SER A 253 31.59 7.51 7.01
C SER A 253 30.21 7.55 7.67
N PHE A 254 29.58 8.74 7.70
CA PHE A 254 28.20 8.87 8.19
C PHE A 254 27.22 8.18 7.25
N ILE A 255 27.37 8.37 5.93
CA ILE A 255 26.51 7.74 4.92
C ILE A 255 26.56 6.22 5.05
N ASP A 256 27.74 5.64 5.22
CA ASP A 256 27.93 4.18 5.33
C ASP A 256 27.30 3.63 6.62
N VAL A 257 27.52 4.31 7.75
CA VAL A 257 26.91 3.94 9.05
C VAL A 257 25.39 4.06 8.98
N ALA A 258 24.86 5.15 8.45
CA ALA A 258 23.43 5.37 8.31
C ALA A 258 22.79 4.36 7.36
N SER A 259 23.43 4.03 6.23
CA SER A 259 22.94 3.01 5.30
C SER A 259 22.87 1.63 5.97
N THR A 260 23.87 1.30 6.78
CA THR A 260 23.89 0.04 7.55
C THR A 260 22.75 -0.02 8.56
N MET A 261 22.56 1.04 9.34
CA MET A 261 21.50 1.12 10.35
C MET A 261 20.11 1.06 9.71
N LEU A 262 19.87 1.92 8.71
CA LEU A 262 18.56 2.03 8.04
C LEU A 262 18.21 0.79 7.20
N GLY A 263 19.22 0.06 6.71
CA GLY A 263 19.02 -1.21 6.01
C GLY A 263 18.62 -2.36 6.94
N SER A 264 19.14 -2.36 8.17
CA SER A 264 18.83 -3.41 9.16
C SER A 264 17.38 -3.38 9.66
N ASP A 265 16.73 -2.21 9.64
CA ASP A 265 15.32 -2.02 10.05
C ASP A 265 14.31 -2.80 9.20
N PHE A 266 14.66 -3.15 7.95
CA PHE A 266 13.74 -3.76 6.99
C PHE A 266 14.06 -5.21 6.62
N LEU A 267 15.28 -5.66 6.91
CA LEU A 267 15.74 -7.03 6.63
C LEU A 267 16.15 -7.73 7.93
N PRO A 268 15.21 -8.02 8.85
CA PRO A 268 15.51 -8.85 10.01
C PRO A 268 15.76 -10.29 9.53
N GLY A 269 16.99 -10.60 9.11
CA GLY A 269 17.38 -11.97 8.76
C GLY A 269 18.54 -12.17 7.78
N LEU A 270 19.07 -11.12 7.13
CA LEU A 270 20.12 -11.29 6.10
C LEU A 270 21.56 -11.06 6.58
N GLN A 271 21.79 -10.98 7.89
CA GLN A 271 23.13 -11.02 8.47
C GLN A 271 23.32 -12.29 9.32
N LYS A 272 23.70 -13.39 8.65
CA LYS A 272 24.64 -14.40 9.18
C LYS A 272 25.06 -15.38 8.08
N SER A 273 26.28 -15.20 7.56
CA SER A 273 27.33 -16.24 7.51
C SER A 273 28.54 -15.76 6.69
N GLU A 274 29.28 -14.78 7.22
CA GLU A 274 30.72 -14.72 6.98
C GLU A 274 31.43 -15.17 8.26
N SER A 275 31.55 -16.50 8.40
CA SER A 275 32.56 -17.21 9.19
C SER A 275 32.18 -18.70 9.30
N ALA A 276 32.37 -19.41 8.19
CA ALA A 276 32.63 -20.84 8.22
C ALA A 276 33.61 -21.13 7.10
N SER A 277 34.88 -20.87 7.40
CA SER A 277 36.03 -21.45 6.73
C SER A 277 35.91 -22.98 6.72
N ASP A 278 36.19 -23.53 5.54
CA ASP A 278 36.83 -24.81 5.28
C ASP A 278 36.11 -26.13 5.63
N ASP A 279 36.32 -27.09 4.72
CA ASP A 279 36.02 -28.52 4.81
C ASP A 279 34.61 -29.01 4.50
N TYR A 280 34.27 -29.05 3.21
CA TYR A 280 33.66 -30.25 2.61
C TYR A 280 34.15 -30.43 1.17
N SER A 281 35.36 -30.98 1.04
CA SER A 281 35.75 -31.76 -0.13
C SER A 281 35.99 -33.20 0.32
N ASN A 282 35.58 -34.16 -0.52
CA ASN A 282 35.74 -35.61 -0.40
C ASN A 282 34.55 -36.38 0.18
N LEU A 283 33.60 -36.75 -0.68
CA LEU A 283 33.05 -38.12 -0.69
C LEU A 283 32.38 -38.43 -2.04
N THR A 284 33.21 -38.57 -3.07
CA THR A 284 32.89 -39.34 -4.27
C THR A 284 34.03 -40.30 -4.54
N THR A 285 33.92 -41.55 -4.08
CA THR A 285 34.30 -42.74 -4.86
C THR A 285 34.03 -44.04 -4.10
N ASN A 286 33.15 -44.84 -4.69
CA ASN A 286 33.36 -46.26 -5.01
C ASN A 286 33.72 -47.26 -3.89
N LYS A 287 32.82 -48.22 -3.65
CA LYS A 287 33.16 -49.66 -3.66
C LYS A 287 31.90 -50.54 -3.75
N ASN A 288 31.76 -51.21 -4.89
CA ASN A 288 31.03 -52.46 -5.08
C ASN A 288 31.70 -53.61 -4.32
N SER A 289 30.89 -54.49 -3.73
CA SER A 289 31.09 -55.96 -3.56
C SER A 289 30.08 -56.45 -2.50
N THR A 290 28.95 -57.08 -2.85
CA THR A 290 28.76 -58.52 -3.11
C THR A 290 29.20 -59.44 -1.95
N VAL A 291 28.29 -60.36 -1.57
CA VAL A 291 28.46 -61.71 -0.98
C VAL A 291 27.90 -61.92 0.45
N GLN A 292 26.78 -62.71 0.49
CA GLN A 292 26.37 -63.82 1.39
C GLN A 292 26.39 -63.62 2.93
N GLU A 293 25.47 -64.14 3.74
CA GLU A 293 24.53 -65.29 3.66
C GLU A 293 23.08 -64.93 4.02
#